data_AF-A0A367Z9R1-F1
#
_entry.id   AF-A0A367Z9R1-F1
#
_cell.length_a   1.000
_cell.length_b   1.000
_cell.length_c   1.000
_cell.angle_alpha   90.00
_cell.angle_beta   90.00
_cell.angle_gamma   90.00
#
_symmetry.space_group_name_H-M   'P 1'
#
loop_
_entity.id
_entity.type
_entity.pdbx_description
1 polymer ?
#
loop_
_entity_poly.entity_id
_entity_poly.type
_entity_poly.pdbx_seq_one_letter_code
_entity_poly.pdbx_strand_id
1 'polypeptide(L)'
;MLKLDYTLDDLVGLCLEKIYERNIKNQFVRLQDFVAKFQDKLDDILGGELFLIYKGFLIRLADNELAKQYAIADPIGAKIHRNLVAYLKNSPKLKLIKDYRGCVVSLKNGDSDEYLEKFPIELLEKEMLNRLNHRNTNTPYLMDILHSIFVEHKIYRTSVPLIDLVQIFKKIQSYEIVVETDYPVFDCDGLTQYDIDRIRADVELIIKQKLIFTYYYQGKLNLEEVQAFIKAFGDMFHDLCSNFEQCESLYKYLKTYLPIDENQYEIKYKSKMEYLKKIAIEEFKKHLMKEL
;
A
#
# COMPACT_ATOMS: atom_id res chain seq x y z
N MET A 1 -8.82 6.63 16.59
CA MET A 1 -9.17 5.30 17.11
C MET A 1 -10.22 4.70 16.18
N LEU A 2 -9.82 3.82 15.26
CA LEU A 2 -10.76 3.11 14.39
C LEU A 2 -11.56 2.14 15.27
N LYS A 3 -12.87 2.36 15.42
CA LYS A 3 -13.77 1.35 15.97
C LYS A 3 -13.93 0.26 14.92
N LEU A 4 -13.09 -0.77 14.99
CA LEU A 4 -13.48 -2.07 14.49
C LEU A 4 -14.56 -2.57 15.45
N ASP A 5 -15.81 -2.69 15.00
CA ASP A 5 -16.89 -3.37 15.72
C ASP A 5 -16.66 -4.90 15.65
N TYR A 6 -15.46 -5.35 16.00
CA TYR A 6 -15.12 -6.75 16.17
C TYR A 6 -14.86 -6.98 17.66
N THR A 7 -15.65 -7.86 18.26
CA THR A 7 -15.39 -8.36 19.60
C THR A 7 -14.24 -9.36 19.57
N LEU A 8 -13.67 -9.65 20.73
CA LEU A 8 -12.69 -10.72 20.87
C LEU A 8 -13.28 -12.07 20.40
N ASP A 9 -14.57 -12.28 20.64
CA ASP A 9 -15.29 -13.49 20.25
C ASP A 9 -15.39 -13.63 18.73
N ASP A 10 -15.57 -12.54 18.00
CA ASP A 10 -15.58 -12.53 16.53
C ASP A 10 -14.21 -12.93 15.95
N LEU A 11 -13.12 -12.41 16.54
CA LEU A 11 -11.76 -12.78 16.14
C LEU A 11 -11.48 -14.26 16.42
N VAL A 12 -11.93 -14.77 17.57
CA VAL A 12 -11.82 -16.19 17.92
C VAL A 12 -12.61 -17.03 16.91
N GLY A 13 -13.83 -16.62 16.56
CA GLY A 13 -14.66 -17.25 15.53
C GLY A 13 -13.93 -17.35 14.19
N LEU A 14 -13.41 -16.23 13.68
CA LEU A 14 -12.64 -16.19 12.42
C LEU A 14 -11.39 -17.09 12.47
N CYS A 15 -10.69 -17.10 13.59
CA CYS A 15 -9.53 -17.97 13.78
C CYS A 15 -9.92 -19.46 13.73
N LEU A 16 -11.00 -19.83 14.42
CA LEU A 16 -11.50 -21.20 14.43
C LEU A 16 -11.98 -21.63 13.04
N GLU A 17 -12.74 -20.78 12.34
CA GLU A 17 -13.15 -21.04 10.96
C GLU A 17 -11.95 -21.31 10.06
N LYS A 18 -10.87 -20.52 10.20
CA LYS A 18 -9.65 -20.73 9.40
C LYS A 18 -8.88 -21.99 9.77
N ILE A 19 -8.82 -22.36 11.05
CA ILE A 19 -8.19 -23.61 11.49
C ILE A 19 -8.92 -24.81 10.92
N TYR A 20 -10.26 -24.78 10.95
CA TYR A 20 -11.13 -25.86 10.51
C TYR A 20 -11.61 -25.73 9.06
N GLU A 21 -11.04 -24.79 8.30
CA GLU A 21 -11.32 -24.59 6.88
C GLU A 21 -10.95 -25.86 6.10
N ARG A 22 -11.91 -26.38 5.33
CA ARG A 22 -11.73 -27.58 4.52
C ARG A 22 -11.55 -27.21 3.05
N ASN A 23 -10.62 -27.88 2.38
CA ASN A 23 -10.50 -27.77 0.92
C ASN A 23 -11.62 -28.54 0.19
N ILE A 24 -11.59 -28.49 -1.14
CA ILE A 24 -12.51 -29.21 -2.05
C ILE A 24 -12.46 -30.74 -1.82
N LYS A 25 -11.36 -31.26 -1.26
CA LYS A 25 -11.18 -32.67 -0.88
C LYS A 25 -11.61 -32.96 0.57
N ASN A 26 -12.29 -32.03 1.23
CA ASN A 26 -12.76 -32.14 2.62
C ASN A 26 -11.63 -32.31 3.66
N GLN A 27 -10.43 -31.81 3.37
CA GLN A 27 -9.26 -31.89 4.25
C GLN A 27 -8.98 -30.56 4.97
N PHE A 28 -8.58 -30.64 6.23
CA PHE A 28 -8.19 -29.48 7.04
C PHE A 28 -6.78 -28.99 6.67
N VAL A 29 -6.68 -28.15 5.65
CA VAL A 29 -5.40 -27.75 5.05
C VAL A 29 -4.45 -27.16 6.08
N ARG A 30 -4.92 -26.23 6.93
CA ARG A 30 -4.05 -25.55 7.90
C ARG A 30 -3.53 -26.46 9.00
N LEU A 31 -4.35 -27.39 9.46
CA LEU A 31 -3.95 -28.38 10.45
C LEU A 31 -2.99 -29.40 9.82
N GLN A 32 -3.22 -29.80 8.57
CA GLN A 32 -2.30 -30.66 7.82
C GLN A 32 -0.95 -29.97 7.60
N ASP A 33 -0.93 -28.70 7.18
CA ASP A 33 0.30 -27.93 7.01
C ASP A 33 1.05 -27.75 8.34
N PHE A 34 0.32 -27.60 9.45
CA PHE A 34 0.92 -27.56 10.77
C PHE A 34 1.56 -28.91 11.12
N VAL A 35 0.83 -30.02 10.95
CA VAL A 35 1.31 -31.37 11.27
C VAL A 35 2.45 -31.81 10.34
N ALA A 36 2.41 -31.45 9.06
CA ALA A 36 3.42 -31.79 8.07
C ALA A 36 4.81 -31.22 8.41
N LYS A 37 4.89 -30.13 9.20
CA LYS A 37 6.16 -29.55 9.67
C LYS A 37 6.93 -30.47 10.61
N PHE A 38 6.29 -31.50 11.15
CA PHE A 38 6.91 -32.43 12.08
C PHE A 38 7.46 -33.70 11.41
N GLN A 39 7.27 -33.91 10.09
CA GLN A 39 7.87 -35.01 9.30
C GLN A 39 7.92 -36.35 10.06
N ASP A 40 6.77 -36.79 10.57
CA ASP A 40 6.57 -38.05 11.31
C ASP A 40 7.21 -38.15 12.71
N LYS A 41 7.78 -37.05 13.25
CA LYS A 41 8.34 -36.97 14.62
C LYS A 41 7.36 -36.43 15.65
N LEU A 42 6.07 -36.37 15.34
CA LEU A 42 5.08 -35.76 16.23
C LEU A 42 5.01 -36.51 17.58
N ASP A 43 5.12 -37.84 17.53
CA ASP A 43 5.07 -38.72 18.70
C ASP A 43 6.33 -38.60 19.59
N ASP A 44 7.43 -38.07 19.04
CA ASP A 44 8.69 -37.85 19.77
C ASP A 44 8.71 -36.51 20.52
N ILE A 45 7.75 -35.62 20.28
CA ILE A 45 7.69 -34.29 20.90
C ILE A 45 7.00 -34.39 22.27
N LEU A 46 7.69 -33.91 23.30
CA LEU A 46 7.10 -33.83 24.64
C LEU A 46 5.84 -32.97 24.63
N GLY A 47 4.79 -33.40 25.34
CA GLY A 47 3.49 -32.71 25.33
C GLY A 47 3.56 -31.22 25.69
N GLY A 48 4.50 -30.82 26.57
CA GLY A 48 4.73 -29.41 26.89
C GLY A 48 5.32 -28.59 25.73
N GLU A 49 6.22 -29.18 24.95
CA GLU A 49 6.81 -28.54 23.76
C GLU A 49 5.77 -28.47 22.63
N LEU A 50 5.02 -29.55 22.43
CA LEU A 50 3.92 -29.57 21.46
C LEU A 50 2.89 -28.48 21.76
N PHE A 51 2.54 -28.29 23.04
CA PHE A 51 1.65 -27.21 23.47
C PHE A 51 2.20 -25.83 23.13
N LEU A 52 3.49 -25.56 23.38
CA LEU A 52 4.11 -24.28 23.05
C LEU A 52 4.14 -24.03 21.54
N ILE A 53 4.44 -25.06 20.75
CA ILE A 53 4.46 -24.97 19.29
C ILE A 53 3.05 -24.71 18.74
N TYR A 54 2.04 -25.41 19.28
CA TYR A 54 0.64 -25.19 18.93
C TYR A 54 0.16 -23.80 19.33
N LYS A 55 0.49 -23.33 20.54
CA LYS A 55 0.21 -21.97 20.98
C LYS A 55 0.83 -20.93 20.03
N GLY A 56 2.08 -21.14 19.61
CA GLY A 56 2.74 -20.27 18.63
C GLY A 56 2.10 -20.32 17.24
N PHE A 57 1.55 -21.46 16.84
CA PHE A 57 0.71 -21.57 15.64
C PHE A 57 -0.58 -20.74 15.77
N LEU A 58 -1.31 -20.87 16.87
CA LEU A 58 -2.54 -20.09 17.11
C LEU A 58 -2.28 -18.59 17.14
N ILE A 59 -1.22 -18.14 17.82
CA ILE A 59 -0.83 -16.72 17.86
C ILE A 59 -0.56 -16.19 16.45
N ARG A 60 0.21 -16.92 15.64
CA ARG A 60 0.48 -16.51 14.25
C ARG A 60 -0.79 -16.45 13.41
N LEU A 61 -1.72 -17.36 13.64
CA LEU A 61 -3.00 -17.37 12.92
C LEU A 61 -3.85 -16.15 13.31
N ALA A 62 -3.93 -15.85 14.60
CA ALA A 62 -4.61 -14.66 15.12
C ALA A 62 -3.96 -13.35 14.63
N ASP A 63 -2.63 -13.26 14.66
CA ASP A 63 -1.88 -12.10 14.13
C ASP A 63 -2.17 -11.89 12.64
N ASN A 64 -2.19 -12.97 11.85
CA ASN A 64 -2.51 -12.90 10.42
C ASN A 64 -3.95 -12.45 10.18
N GLU A 65 -4.90 -12.93 10.98
CA GLU A 65 -6.30 -12.54 10.83
C GLU A 65 -6.54 -11.10 11.26
N LEU A 66 -5.94 -10.67 12.38
CA LEU A 66 -5.92 -9.27 12.79
C LEU A 66 -5.32 -8.36 11.71
N ALA A 67 -4.21 -8.78 11.09
CA ALA A 67 -3.59 -8.01 10.01
C ALA A 67 -4.50 -7.88 8.78
N LYS A 68 -5.26 -8.94 8.44
CA LYS A 68 -6.25 -8.90 7.37
C LYS A 68 -7.42 -7.99 7.70
N GLN A 69 -8.01 -8.14 8.88
CA GLN A 69 -9.13 -7.29 9.32
C GLN A 69 -8.70 -5.82 9.38
N TYR A 70 -7.48 -5.55 9.84
CA TYR A 70 -6.90 -4.21 9.78
C TYR A 70 -6.74 -3.71 8.34
N ALA A 71 -6.27 -4.55 7.41
CA ALA A 71 -6.15 -4.18 6.00
C ALA A 71 -7.52 -3.93 5.33
N ILE A 72 -8.57 -4.65 5.71
CA ILE A 72 -9.94 -4.42 5.24
C ILE A 72 -10.49 -3.10 5.81
N ALA A 73 -10.31 -2.86 7.10
CA ALA A 73 -10.83 -1.68 7.78
C ALA A 73 -10.07 -0.38 7.44
N ASP A 74 -8.76 -0.47 7.23
CA ASP A 74 -7.90 0.66 6.85
C ASP A 74 -6.82 0.24 5.84
N PRO A 75 -7.18 0.10 4.54
CA PRO A 75 -6.25 -0.34 3.50
C PRO A 75 -5.02 0.59 3.37
N ILE A 76 -5.24 1.90 3.47
CA ILE A 76 -4.19 2.91 3.38
C ILE A 76 -3.25 2.80 4.59
N GLY A 77 -3.81 2.72 5.80
CA GLY A 77 -3.04 2.53 7.02
C GLY A 77 -2.22 1.23 7.01
N ALA A 78 -2.80 0.12 6.53
CA ALA A 78 -2.11 -1.15 6.38
C ALA A 78 -0.94 -1.09 5.38
N LYS A 79 -1.11 -0.39 4.26
CA LYS A 79 -0.02 -0.14 3.30
C LYS A 79 1.11 0.68 3.93
N ILE A 80 0.77 1.78 4.59
CA ILE A 80 1.75 2.65 5.28
C ILE A 80 2.50 1.86 6.36
N HIS A 81 1.77 1.11 7.19
CA HIS A 81 2.34 0.27 8.23
C HIS A 81 3.33 -0.75 7.65
N ARG A 82 2.96 -1.45 6.58
CA ARG A 82 3.82 -2.42 5.89
C ARG A 82 5.10 -1.76 5.37
N ASN A 83 4.98 -0.60 4.73
CA ASN A 83 6.12 0.16 4.20
C ASN A 83 7.06 0.62 5.32
N LEU A 84 6.51 1.12 6.43
CA LEU A 84 7.29 1.53 7.60
C LEU A 84 8.07 0.35 8.19
N VAL A 85 7.40 -0.79 8.41
CA VAL A 85 8.05 -2.00 8.95
C VAL A 85 9.14 -2.50 8.00
N ALA A 86 8.88 -2.52 6.69
CA ALA A 86 9.86 -2.95 5.68
C ALA A 86 11.09 -2.03 5.68
N TYR A 87 10.89 -0.72 5.70
CA TYR A 87 11.98 0.26 5.77
C TYR A 87 12.80 0.12 7.06
N LEU A 88 12.13 -0.02 8.21
CA LEU A 88 12.77 -0.08 9.52
C LEU A 88 13.62 -1.33 9.74
N LYS A 89 13.34 -2.45 9.05
CA LYS A 89 14.18 -3.67 9.13
C LYS A 89 15.64 -3.40 8.76
N ASN A 90 15.86 -2.55 7.76
CA ASN A 90 17.19 -2.27 7.20
C ASN A 90 17.65 -0.83 7.45
N SER A 91 16.90 -0.03 8.23
CA SER A 91 17.25 1.36 8.47
C SER A 91 18.54 1.46 9.29
N PRO A 92 19.51 2.30 8.87
CA PRO A 92 20.71 2.59 9.66
C PRO A 92 20.42 3.56 10.81
N LYS A 93 19.34 4.36 10.72
CA LYS A 93 19.04 5.49 11.61
C LYS A 93 18.03 5.15 12.69
N LEU A 94 16.96 4.46 12.32
CA LEU A 94 15.83 4.14 13.18
C LEU A 94 15.72 2.63 13.35
N LYS A 95 15.11 2.19 14.45
CA LYS A 95 14.81 0.78 14.74
C LYS A 95 13.37 0.63 15.21
N LEU A 96 12.80 -0.55 14.92
CA LEU A 96 11.51 -0.97 15.45
C LEU A 96 11.74 -1.84 16.69
N ILE A 97 11.20 -1.43 17.83
CA ILE A 97 11.19 -2.18 19.08
C ILE A 97 9.77 -2.71 19.29
N LYS A 98 9.65 -3.98 19.69
CA LYS A 98 8.39 -4.57 20.11
C LYS A 98 8.41 -4.74 21.63
N ASP A 99 7.46 -4.11 22.32
CA ASP A 99 7.24 -4.27 23.75
C ASP A 99 5.81 -4.75 24.03
N TYR A 100 5.43 -4.84 25.31
CA TYR A 100 4.08 -5.25 25.72
C TYR A 100 2.99 -4.21 25.39
N ARG A 101 3.38 -2.98 25.05
CA ARG A 101 2.48 -1.89 24.68
C ARG A 101 2.28 -1.80 23.17
N GLY A 102 3.17 -2.41 22.39
CA GLY A 102 3.05 -2.57 20.96
C GLY A 102 4.38 -2.41 20.24
N CYS A 103 4.32 -1.86 19.03
CA CYS A 103 5.50 -1.56 18.23
C CYS A 103 5.85 -0.07 18.34
N VAL A 104 7.11 0.23 18.66
CA VAL A 104 7.63 1.58 18.86
C VAL A 104 8.82 1.81 17.94
N VAL A 105 8.83 2.94 17.24
CA VAL A 105 9.95 3.39 16.42
C VAL A 105 10.86 4.26 17.26
N SER A 106 12.17 3.99 17.25
CA SER A 106 13.17 4.72 18.05
C SER A 106 14.49 4.91 17.31
N LEU A 107 15.37 5.79 17.82
CA LEU A 107 16.74 5.93 17.30
C LEU A 107 17.56 4.65 17.54
N LYS A 108 18.32 4.22 16.54
CA LYS A 108 19.12 2.99 16.63
C LYS A 108 20.23 3.11 17.67
N ASN A 109 20.90 4.27 17.68
CA ASN A 109 22.00 4.64 18.57
C ASN A 109 21.61 5.71 19.61
N GLY A 110 20.30 5.83 19.94
CA GLY A 110 19.86 6.75 20.99
C GLY A 110 20.21 6.21 22.37
N ASP A 111 20.52 7.12 23.30
CA ASP A 111 20.59 6.80 24.71
C ASP A 111 19.20 6.41 25.24
N SER A 112 19.16 5.76 26.41
CA SER A 112 17.91 5.43 27.07
C SER A 112 17.23 6.69 27.59
N ASP A 113 16.42 7.31 26.76
CA ASP A 113 15.70 8.56 27.06
C ASP A 113 14.43 8.35 27.91
N GLU A 114 14.29 7.21 28.61
CA GLU A 114 13.06 6.88 29.35
C GLU A 114 12.68 7.90 30.43
N TYR A 115 13.63 8.70 30.90
CA TYR A 115 13.38 9.79 31.86
C TYR A 115 12.73 11.03 31.23
N LEU A 116 12.79 11.19 29.90
CA LEU A 116 12.18 12.30 29.18
C LEU A 116 10.67 12.12 29.03
N GLU A 117 9.95 13.20 28.76
CA GLU A 117 8.53 13.13 28.41
C GLU A 117 8.33 12.56 27.01
N LYS A 118 7.17 11.92 26.78
CA LYS A 118 6.81 11.44 25.44
C LYS A 118 6.74 12.63 24.47
N PHE A 119 7.19 12.42 23.25
CA PHE A 119 7.02 13.43 22.20
C PHE A 119 5.52 13.67 21.95
N PRO A 120 4.99 14.88 22.15
CA PRO A 120 3.58 15.17 21.88
C PRO A 120 3.26 14.94 20.40
N ILE A 121 2.26 14.10 20.11
CA ILE A 121 1.96 13.65 18.75
C ILE A 121 1.56 14.82 17.85
N GLU A 122 0.80 15.78 18.39
CA GLU A 122 0.37 16.98 17.66
C GLU A 122 1.55 17.88 17.29
N LEU A 123 2.56 17.96 18.17
CA LEU A 123 3.79 18.70 17.91
C LEU A 123 4.65 17.98 16.86
N LEU A 124 4.79 16.66 16.98
CA LEU A 124 5.53 15.86 16.01
C LEU A 124 4.90 15.98 14.61
N GLU A 125 3.58 15.87 14.53
CA GLU A 125 2.83 16.04 13.28
C GLU A 125 3.10 17.42 12.66
N LYS A 126 3.02 18.50 13.45
CA LYS A 126 3.30 19.86 12.99
C LYS A 126 4.73 20.04 12.50
N GLU A 127 5.71 19.51 13.24
CA GLU A 127 7.13 19.58 12.85
C GLU A 127 7.41 18.79 11.57
N MET A 128 6.80 17.61 11.43
CA MET A 128 6.91 16.84 10.19
C MET A 128 6.34 17.64 9.01
N LEU A 129 5.13 18.20 9.15
CA LEU A 129 4.49 19.01 8.12
C LEU A 129 5.32 20.24 7.73
N ASN A 130 5.91 20.95 8.70
CA ASN A 130 6.74 22.13 8.44
C ASN A 130 8.02 21.82 7.64
N ARG A 131 8.53 20.59 7.73
CA ARG A 131 9.77 20.15 7.06
C ARG A 131 9.53 19.48 5.72
N LEU A 132 8.26 19.29 5.32
CA LEU A 132 7.93 18.74 4.02
C LEU A 132 8.19 19.76 2.92
N ASN A 133 9.02 19.39 1.96
CA ASN A 133 9.02 20.02 0.65
C ASN A 133 7.93 19.34 -0.19
N HIS A 134 6.97 20.10 -0.73
CA HIS A 134 5.72 19.69 -1.39
C HIS A 134 5.77 18.69 -2.56
N ARG A 135 6.89 17.97 -2.79
CA ARG A 135 7.09 17.07 -3.93
C ARG A 135 7.42 15.63 -3.57
N ASN A 136 7.57 15.29 -2.28
CA ASN A 136 7.94 13.93 -1.90
C ASN A 136 7.39 13.54 -0.52
N THR A 137 6.50 12.55 -0.48
CA THR A 137 6.01 11.90 0.75
C THR A 137 6.35 10.41 0.80
N ASN A 138 7.37 9.99 0.07
CA ASN A 138 7.81 8.61 0.14
C ASN A 138 8.28 8.24 1.56
N THR A 139 8.10 6.97 1.93
CA THR A 139 8.41 6.49 3.28
C THR A 139 9.86 6.79 3.71
N PRO A 140 10.90 6.56 2.88
CA PRO A 140 12.27 6.91 3.25
C PRO A 140 12.46 8.40 3.64
N TYR A 141 11.90 9.32 2.85
CA TYR A 141 12.02 10.75 3.09
C TYR A 141 11.31 11.18 4.38
N LEU A 142 10.09 10.71 4.60
CA LEU A 142 9.36 10.98 5.84
C LEU A 142 10.10 10.43 7.07
N MET A 143 10.78 9.30 6.93
CA MET A 143 11.59 8.71 7.99
C MET A 143 12.88 9.47 8.24
N ASP A 144 13.48 10.09 7.23
CA ASP A 144 14.61 10.99 7.38
C ASP A 144 14.20 12.29 8.11
N ILE A 145 13.01 12.83 7.81
CA ILE A 145 12.42 13.95 8.56
C ILE A 145 12.24 13.55 10.03
N LEU A 146 11.60 12.40 10.29
CA LEU A 146 11.39 11.89 11.65
C LEU A 146 12.71 11.78 12.42
N HIS A 147 13.74 11.23 11.79
CA HIS A 147 15.07 11.13 12.39
C HIS A 147 15.65 12.52 12.73
N SER A 148 15.55 13.50 11.82
CA SER A 148 16.04 14.87 12.10
C SER A 148 15.34 15.49 13.31
N ILE A 149 14.02 15.32 13.42
CA ILE A 149 13.23 15.81 14.54
C ILE A 149 13.69 15.18 15.86
N PHE A 150 13.91 13.85 15.88
CA PHE A 150 14.41 13.17 17.08
C PHE A 150 15.80 13.63 17.51
N VAL A 151 16.69 13.94 16.56
CA VAL A 151 18.05 14.42 16.88
C VAL A 151 18.03 15.85 17.42
N GLU A 152 17.15 16.70 16.92
CA GLU A 152 17.07 18.11 17.29
C GLU A 152 16.31 18.34 18.62
N HIS A 153 15.24 17.58 18.87
CA HIS A 153 14.40 17.76 20.05
C HIS A 153 14.81 16.87 21.23
N LYS A 154 15.96 17.20 21.85
CA LYS A 154 16.53 16.47 22.99
C LYS A 154 15.74 16.53 24.30
N ILE A 155 14.63 17.26 24.34
CA ILE A 155 13.76 17.40 25.52
C ILE A 155 12.68 16.32 25.59
N TYR A 156 12.44 15.61 24.50
CA TYR A 156 11.44 14.54 24.40
C TYR A 156 12.11 13.19 24.15
N ARG A 157 11.40 12.12 24.49
CA ARG A 157 11.79 10.75 24.12
C ARG A 157 11.96 10.64 22.62
N THR A 158 13.06 10.04 22.20
CA THR A 158 13.36 9.72 20.79
C THR A 158 12.66 8.44 20.32
N SER A 159 11.41 8.29 20.74
CA SER A 159 10.58 7.11 20.48
C SER A 159 9.11 7.49 20.27
N VAL A 160 8.46 6.86 19.30
CA VAL A 160 7.05 7.09 18.98
C VAL A 160 6.35 5.76 18.64
N PRO A 161 5.10 5.54 19.09
CA PRO A 161 4.34 4.37 18.67
C PRO A 161 4.18 4.31 17.15
N LEU A 162 4.37 3.12 16.57
CA LEU A 162 4.26 2.92 15.12
C LEU A 162 2.86 3.31 14.62
N ILE A 163 1.81 3.03 15.40
CA ILE A 163 0.44 3.36 15.04
C ILE A 163 0.23 4.87 14.89
N ASP A 164 0.87 5.69 15.73
CA ASP A 164 0.77 7.14 15.66
C ASP A 164 1.49 7.67 14.41
N LEU A 165 2.64 7.09 14.07
CA LEU A 165 3.32 7.39 12.81
C LEU A 165 2.47 7.03 11.58
N VAL A 166 1.76 5.89 11.61
CA VAL A 166 0.83 5.54 10.53
C VAL A 166 -0.24 6.62 10.37
N GLN A 167 -0.82 7.11 11.48
CA GLN A 167 -1.82 8.18 11.43
C GLN A 167 -1.23 9.49 10.89
N ILE A 168 -0.04 9.89 11.35
CA ILE A 168 0.66 11.10 10.85
C ILE A 168 0.93 10.97 9.35
N PHE A 169 1.49 9.84 8.90
CA PHE A 169 1.82 9.62 7.49
C PHE A 169 0.56 9.57 6.63
N LYS A 170 -0.52 8.96 7.13
CA LYS A 170 -1.82 8.94 6.46
C LYS A 170 -2.37 10.36 6.29
N LYS A 171 -2.25 11.21 7.32
CA LYS A 171 -2.63 12.63 7.21
C LYS A 171 -1.77 13.36 6.19
N ILE A 172 -0.45 13.23 6.28
CA ILE A 172 0.50 13.86 5.34
C ILE A 172 0.20 13.46 3.89
N GLN A 173 0.00 12.16 3.63
CA GLN A 173 -0.36 11.66 2.31
C GLN A 173 -1.75 12.17 1.88
N SER A 174 -2.71 12.28 2.81
CA SER A 174 -4.02 12.87 2.50
C SER A 174 -3.97 14.37 2.21
N TYR A 175 -3.00 15.10 2.77
CA TYR A 175 -2.75 16.50 2.42
C TYR A 175 -2.21 16.64 0.98
N GLU A 176 -1.39 15.69 0.50
CA GLU A 176 -1.00 15.63 -0.91
C GLU A 176 -2.14 15.20 -1.83
N ILE A 177 -3.06 14.32 -1.38
CA ILE A 177 -4.25 13.91 -2.17
C ILE A 177 -5.17 15.10 -2.50
N VAL A 178 -5.14 16.19 -1.71
CA VAL A 178 -5.89 17.42 -2.04
C VAL A 178 -5.18 18.30 -3.08
N VAL A 179 -3.87 18.11 -3.31
CA VAL A 179 -3.06 19.00 -4.15
C VAL A 179 -2.51 18.34 -5.41
N GLU A 180 -2.19 17.05 -5.43
CA GLU A 180 -1.72 16.34 -6.63
C GLU A 180 -1.73 14.82 -6.37
N THR A 181 -2.73 14.10 -6.88
CA THR A 181 -2.63 12.80 -7.59
C THR A 181 -3.97 12.07 -7.65
N ASP A 182 -4.67 12.24 -8.77
CA ASP A 182 -5.77 11.37 -9.25
C ASP A 182 -5.23 9.98 -9.69
N TYR A 183 -4.35 9.33 -8.93
CA TYR A 183 -3.88 7.98 -9.26
C TYR A 183 -4.46 6.96 -8.26
N PRO A 184 -5.42 6.12 -8.68
CA PRO A 184 -5.89 5.02 -7.86
C PRO A 184 -4.78 3.99 -7.70
N VAL A 185 -4.59 3.55 -6.48
CA VAL A 185 -3.80 2.36 -6.16
C VAL A 185 -4.66 1.15 -6.52
N PHE A 186 -4.21 0.35 -7.49
CA PHE A 186 -4.85 -0.92 -7.85
C PHE A 186 -4.32 -2.03 -6.94
N ASP A 187 -5.22 -2.73 -6.27
CA ASP A 187 -4.91 -3.93 -5.50
C ASP A 187 -5.06 -5.15 -6.41
N CYS A 188 -3.93 -5.69 -6.88
CA CYS A 188 -3.88 -6.87 -7.73
C CYS A 188 -3.54 -8.14 -6.92
N ASP A 189 -3.62 -8.10 -5.59
CA ASP A 189 -3.31 -9.25 -4.73
C ASP A 189 -4.21 -10.45 -5.07
N GLY A 190 -3.60 -11.54 -5.55
CA GLY A 190 -4.30 -12.79 -5.92
C GLY A 190 -4.48 -13.03 -7.42
N LEU A 191 -4.16 -12.04 -8.28
CA LEU A 191 -4.19 -12.20 -9.73
C LEU A 191 -2.86 -12.72 -10.27
N THR A 192 -2.92 -13.60 -11.28
CA THR A 192 -1.70 -13.99 -12.00
C THR A 192 -1.28 -12.87 -12.95
N GLN A 193 0.00 -12.87 -13.36
CA GLN A 193 0.48 -11.93 -14.38
C GLN A 193 -0.35 -12.00 -15.68
N TYR A 194 -0.85 -13.20 -16.02
CA TYR A 194 -1.73 -13.41 -17.16
C TYR A 194 -3.08 -12.67 -17.01
N ASP A 195 -3.66 -12.68 -15.82
CA ASP A 195 -4.93 -11.97 -15.56
C ASP A 195 -4.74 -10.46 -15.64
N ILE A 196 -3.61 -9.96 -15.11
CA ILE A 196 -3.23 -8.54 -15.20
C ILE A 196 -3.03 -8.13 -16.66
N ASP A 197 -2.29 -8.91 -17.44
CA ASP A 197 -2.06 -8.63 -18.87
C ASP A 197 -3.37 -8.68 -19.68
N ARG A 198 -4.29 -9.60 -19.34
CA ARG A 198 -5.62 -9.69 -19.97
C ARG A 198 -6.46 -8.46 -19.67
N ILE A 199 -6.55 -8.06 -18.39
CA ILE A 199 -7.31 -6.87 -17.98
C ILE A 199 -6.72 -5.61 -18.65
N ARG A 200 -5.38 -5.49 -18.70
CA ARG A 200 -4.71 -4.39 -19.40
C ARG A 200 -5.12 -4.33 -20.87
N ALA A 201 -5.07 -5.46 -21.58
CA ALA A 201 -5.44 -5.52 -22.99
C ALA A 201 -6.90 -5.12 -23.23
N ASP A 202 -7.82 -5.53 -22.35
CA ASP A 202 -9.23 -5.16 -22.41
C ASP A 202 -9.43 -3.64 -22.22
N VAL A 203 -8.78 -3.05 -21.22
CA VAL A 203 -8.87 -1.60 -20.95
C VAL A 203 -8.23 -0.78 -22.07
N GLU A 204 -7.08 -1.21 -22.59
CA GLU A 204 -6.44 -0.60 -23.76
C GLU A 204 -7.37 -0.57 -24.97
N LEU A 205 -8.09 -1.68 -25.21
CA LEU A 205 -9.05 -1.77 -26.31
C LEU A 205 -10.20 -0.77 -26.13
N ILE A 206 -10.75 -0.63 -24.91
CA ILE A 206 -11.82 0.31 -24.60
C ILE A 206 -11.35 1.75 -24.84
N ILE A 207 -10.15 2.10 -24.37
CA ILE A 207 -9.58 3.44 -24.55
C ILE A 207 -9.32 3.74 -26.02
N LYS A 208 -8.79 2.77 -26.76
CA LYS A 208 -8.58 2.88 -28.21
C LYS A 208 -9.89 3.12 -28.95
N GLN A 209 -10.94 2.36 -28.63
CA GLN A 209 -12.27 2.57 -29.23
C GLN A 209 -12.79 3.98 -28.92
N LYS A 210 -12.63 4.45 -27.68
CA LYS A 210 -13.11 5.78 -27.26
C LYS A 210 -12.35 6.91 -27.96
N LEU A 211 -11.04 6.78 -28.12
CA LEU A 211 -10.21 7.69 -28.90
C LEU A 211 -10.67 7.77 -30.36
N ILE A 212 -10.94 6.64 -30.99
CA ILE A 212 -11.41 6.59 -32.37
C ILE A 212 -12.81 7.21 -32.50
N PHE A 213 -13.80 6.73 -31.74
CA PHE A 213 -15.20 7.13 -31.92
C PHE A 213 -15.53 8.51 -31.37
N THR A 214 -14.92 8.91 -30.25
CA THR A 214 -15.25 10.19 -29.60
C THR A 214 -14.33 11.32 -30.05
N TYR A 215 -13.08 11.04 -30.40
CA TYR A 215 -12.11 12.11 -30.69
C TYR A 215 -11.70 12.18 -32.17
N TYR A 216 -11.41 11.05 -32.81
CA TYR A 216 -11.05 11.05 -34.24
C TYR A 216 -12.24 11.34 -35.15
N TYR A 217 -13.31 10.54 -35.07
CA TYR A 217 -14.47 10.69 -35.95
C TYR A 217 -15.22 12.03 -35.75
N GLN A 218 -15.11 12.63 -34.57
CA GLN A 218 -15.69 13.95 -34.29
C GLN A 218 -14.75 15.11 -34.68
N GLY A 219 -13.59 14.83 -35.30
CA GLY A 219 -12.62 15.83 -35.73
C GLY A 219 -11.90 16.57 -34.60
N LYS A 220 -11.96 16.04 -33.37
CA LYS A 220 -11.33 16.66 -32.18
C LYS A 220 -9.84 16.34 -32.06
N LEU A 221 -9.41 15.24 -32.64
CA LEU A 221 -8.01 14.82 -32.76
C LEU A 221 -7.76 14.30 -34.18
N ASN A 222 -6.56 14.55 -34.71
CA ASN A 222 -6.10 13.95 -35.95
C ASN A 222 -5.53 12.53 -35.71
N LEU A 223 -5.17 11.83 -36.79
CA LEU A 223 -4.70 10.44 -36.72
C LEU A 223 -3.40 10.30 -35.92
N GLU A 224 -2.47 11.24 -36.08
CA GLU A 224 -1.17 11.26 -35.41
C GLU A 224 -1.34 11.46 -33.90
N GLU A 225 -2.19 12.41 -33.51
CA GLU A 225 -2.55 12.67 -32.11
C GLU A 225 -3.20 11.45 -31.48
N VAL A 226 -4.12 10.78 -32.18
CA VAL A 226 -4.76 9.56 -31.65
C VAL A 226 -3.74 8.43 -31.47
N GLN A 227 -2.82 8.24 -32.40
CA GLN A 227 -1.76 7.25 -32.25
C GLN A 227 -0.83 7.57 -31.07
N ALA A 228 -0.50 8.85 -30.87
CA ALA A 228 0.30 9.29 -29.73
C ALA A 228 -0.42 9.02 -28.40
N PHE A 229 -1.73 9.31 -28.32
CA PHE A 229 -2.54 8.99 -27.15
C PHE A 229 -2.58 7.48 -26.87
N ILE A 230 -2.79 6.64 -27.89
CA ILE A 230 -2.82 5.17 -27.71
C ILE A 230 -1.50 4.67 -27.14
N LYS A 231 -0.36 5.13 -27.67
CA LYS A 231 0.97 4.74 -27.18
C LYS A 231 1.23 5.25 -25.76
N ALA A 232 0.90 6.52 -25.49
CA ALA A 232 1.05 7.11 -24.17
C ALA A 232 0.23 6.37 -23.10
N PHE A 233 -1.00 5.96 -23.41
CA PHE A 233 -1.80 5.14 -22.50
C PHE A 233 -1.27 3.72 -22.35
N GLY A 234 -0.75 3.10 -23.43
CA GLY A 234 -0.11 1.79 -23.35
C GLY A 234 1.07 1.77 -22.37
N ASP A 235 1.98 2.73 -22.49
CA ASP A 235 3.12 2.88 -21.55
C ASP A 235 2.63 3.15 -20.14
N MET A 236 1.69 4.08 -19.98
CA MET A 236 1.13 4.40 -18.67
C MET A 236 0.49 3.17 -17.99
N PHE A 237 -0.22 2.32 -18.75
CA PHE A 237 -0.81 1.11 -18.19
C PHE A 237 0.23 0.02 -17.94
N HIS A 238 1.27 -0.08 -18.76
CA HIS A 238 2.39 -0.96 -18.51
C HIS A 238 3.07 -0.63 -17.18
N ASP A 239 3.38 0.64 -16.94
CA ASP A 239 4.04 1.11 -15.71
C ASP A 239 3.13 0.96 -14.50
N LEU A 240 1.83 1.21 -14.67
CA LEU A 240 0.81 0.99 -13.64
C LEU A 240 0.73 -0.48 -13.20
N CYS A 241 0.91 -1.43 -14.14
CA CYS A 241 0.81 -2.87 -13.87
C CYS A 241 2.15 -3.52 -13.48
N SER A 242 3.29 -2.86 -13.75
CA SER A 242 4.63 -3.40 -13.58
C SER A 242 5.32 -2.76 -12.37
N ASN A 243 5.04 -3.27 -11.17
CA ASN A 243 5.74 -2.96 -9.91
C ASN A 243 5.82 -1.49 -9.45
N PHE A 244 4.95 -0.60 -9.94
CA PHE A 244 4.78 0.77 -9.42
C PHE A 244 6.06 1.63 -9.44
N GLU A 245 7.01 1.36 -10.34
CA GLU A 245 8.17 2.22 -10.52
C GLU A 245 7.72 3.52 -11.20
N GLN A 246 7.55 4.57 -10.39
CA GLN A 246 7.36 5.97 -10.79
C GLN A 246 6.45 6.20 -12.00
N CYS A 247 5.13 6.25 -11.78
CA CYS A 247 4.22 6.76 -12.81
C CYS A 247 4.61 8.20 -13.20
N GLU A 248 5.00 8.39 -14.45
CA GLU A 248 5.30 9.72 -14.97
C GLU A 248 4.05 10.61 -15.06
N SER A 249 4.22 11.91 -15.28
CA SER A 249 3.07 12.80 -15.51
C SER A 249 2.44 12.49 -16.88
N LEU A 250 1.12 12.71 -17.01
CA LEU A 250 0.39 12.50 -18.28
C LEU A 250 0.99 13.29 -19.44
N TYR A 251 1.50 14.49 -19.16
CA TYR A 251 2.24 15.29 -20.12
C TYR A 251 3.50 14.57 -20.61
N LYS A 252 4.27 13.95 -19.71
CA LYS A 252 5.53 13.28 -20.06
C LYS A 252 5.29 12.06 -20.95
N TYR A 253 4.29 11.23 -20.64
CA TYR A 253 3.89 10.12 -21.52
C TYR A 253 3.46 10.60 -22.92
N LEU A 254 2.63 11.64 -22.99
CA LEU A 254 2.16 12.15 -24.29
C LEU A 254 3.30 12.81 -25.08
N LYS A 255 4.18 13.55 -24.41
CA LYS A 255 5.31 14.25 -25.02
C LYS A 255 6.29 13.30 -25.72
N THR A 256 6.45 12.08 -25.20
CA THR A 256 7.29 11.05 -25.83
C THR A 256 6.85 10.72 -27.25
N TYR A 257 5.55 10.82 -27.53
CA TYR A 257 4.95 10.43 -28.81
C TYR A 257 4.39 11.60 -29.62
N LEU A 258 4.24 12.77 -29.02
CA LEU A 258 3.79 13.99 -29.67
C LEU A 258 4.67 15.15 -29.19
N PRO A 259 5.43 15.82 -30.07
CA PRO A 259 6.33 16.90 -29.67
C PRO A 259 5.55 18.18 -29.34
N ILE A 260 4.98 18.20 -28.14
CA ILE A 260 4.22 19.32 -27.58
C ILE A 260 4.99 19.98 -26.43
N ASP A 261 4.76 21.28 -26.26
CA ASP A 261 5.16 22.00 -25.06
C ASP A 261 4.06 21.92 -23.97
N GLU A 262 4.40 22.37 -22.76
CA GLU A 262 3.53 22.28 -21.59
C GLU A 262 2.30 23.17 -21.71
N ASN A 263 2.40 24.30 -22.42
CA ASN A 263 1.29 25.22 -22.63
C ASN A 263 0.26 24.64 -23.63
N GLN A 264 0.74 24.03 -24.71
CA GLN A 264 -0.09 23.28 -25.65
C GLN A 264 -0.78 22.09 -24.97
N TYR A 265 -0.08 21.39 -24.07
CA TYR A 265 -0.67 20.34 -23.26
C TYR A 265 -1.84 20.86 -22.41
N GLU A 266 -1.60 21.89 -21.60
CA GLU A 266 -2.59 22.47 -20.69
C GLU A 266 -3.86 22.94 -21.44
N ILE A 267 -3.69 23.64 -22.56
CA ILE A 267 -4.83 24.23 -23.29
C ILE A 267 -5.60 23.18 -24.09
N LYS A 268 -4.90 22.25 -24.78
CA LYS A 268 -5.52 21.41 -25.81
C LYS A 268 -5.73 19.95 -25.40
N TYR A 269 -4.82 19.38 -24.60
CA TYR A 269 -4.74 17.92 -24.42
C TYR A 269 -5.06 17.45 -23.00
N LYS A 270 -4.78 18.26 -21.98
CA LYS A 270 -4.95 17.91 -20.55
C LYS A 270 -6.34 17.36 -20.23
N SER A 271 -7.38 18.12 -20.57
CA SER A 271 -8.77 17.71 -20.30
C SER A 271 -9.15 16.38 -20.97
N LYS A 272 -8.58 16.08 -22.15
CA LYS A 272 -8.82 14.81 -22.86
C LYS A 272 -8.06 13.66 -22.19
N MET A 273 -6.80 13.89 -21.82
CA MET A 273 -5.96 12.91 -21.12
C MET A 273 -6.53 12.55 -19.75
N GLU A 274 -6.92 13.53 -18.94
CA GLU A 274 -7.54 13.31 -17.62
C GLU A 274 -8.87 12.57 -17.74
N TYR A 275 -9.71 12.94 -18.71
CA TYR A 275 -10.96 12.25 -18.96
C TYR A 275 -10.75 10.77 -19.35
N LEU A 276 -9.85 10.50 -20.30
CA LEU A 276 -9.54 9.14 -20.74
C LEU A 276 -8.89 8.32 -19.61
N LYS A 277 -8.01 8.92 -18.82
CA LYS A 277 -7.45 8.31 -17.61
C LYS A 277 -8.55 7.90 -16.64
N LYS A 278 -9.51 8.79 -16.36
CA LYS A 278 -10.63 8.49 -15.46
C LYS A 278 -11.43 7.27 -15.95
N ILE A 279 -11.69 7.20 -17.25
CA ILE A 279 -12.40 6.06 -17.85
C ILE A 279 -11.59 4.77 -17.70
N ALA A 280 -10.29 4.82 -18.00
CA ALA A 280 -9.42 3.65 -17.87
C ALA A 280 -9.46 3.09 -16.46
N ILE A 281 -9.38 3.97 -15.46
CA ILE A 281 -9.46 3.63 -14.05
C ILE A 281 -10.79 2.94 -13.70
N GLU A 282 -11.91 3.49 -14.18
CA GLU A 282 -13.24 2.94 -13.92
C GLU A 282 -13.37 1.53 -14.52
N GLU A 283 -12.83 1.30 -15.72
CA GLU A 283 -12.85 -0.03 -16.35
C GLU A 283 -11.90 -1.00 -15.64
N PHE A 284 -10.68 -0.60 -15.28
CA PHE A 284 -9.79 -1.44 -14.46
C PHE A 284 -10.49 -1.90 -13.18
N LYS A 285 -11.14 -0.98 -12.44
CA LYS A 285 -11.90 -1.34 -11.23
C LYS A 285 -13.00 -2.34 -11.51
N LYS A 286 -13.77 -2.15 -12.58
CA LYS A 286 -14.89 -3.02 -12.97
C LYS A 286 -14.43 -4.41 -13.37
N HIS A 287 -13.29 -4.51 -14.08
CA HIS A 287 -12.71 -5.79 -14.47
C HIS A 287 -12.15 -6.53 -13.26
N LEU A 288 -11.44 -5.84 -12.36
CA LEU A 288 -10.93 -6.41 -11.10
C LEU A 288 -12.06 -6.92 -10.20
N MET A 289 -13.17 -6.19 -10.08
CA MET A 289 -14.35 -6.61 -9.31
C MET A 289 -15.10 -7.83 -9.88
N LYS A 290 -14.83 -8.23 -11.12
CA LYS A 290 -15.43 -9.43 -11.73
C LYS A 290 -14.60 -10.69 -11.51
N GLU A 291 -13.31 -10.54 -11.24
CA GLU A 291 -12.36 -11.65 -11.04
C GLU A 291 -12.16 -12.01 -9.56
N LEU A 292 -12.58 -11.13 -8.64
CA LEU A 292 -12.69 -11.36 -7.19
C LEU A 292 -14.06 -11.96 -6.83
#